data_AF-A0A4U6W8C9-F1
#
_entry.id   AF-A0A4U6W8C9-F1
#
_cell.length_a   1.000
_cell.length_b   1.000
_cell.length_c   1.000
_cell.angle_alpha   90.00
_cell.angle_beta   90.00
_cell.angle_gamma   90.00
#
_symmetry.space_group_name_H-M   'P 1'
#
loop_
_entity.id
_entity.type
_entity.pdbx_description
1 polymer ?
#
loop_
_entity_poly.entity_id
_entity_poly.type
_entity_poly.pdbx_seq_one_letter_code
_entity_poly.pdbx_strand_id
1 'polypeptide(L)'
;MRSLEAVLVPILLVLSMAIVSTAPVTASAAAVASVPPASAPWVPIPNAEDFFFRQVANFSLLIRALVFREYLDLVHVVSGSVQAAGAGNNYSLLLRAADRTNGAVGRYQTVVWGVPGSRDWTWKVVSFQRVADKN
;
A
#
# COMPACT_ATOMS: atom_id res chain seq x y z
N MET A 1 29.21 25.89 73.61
CA MET A 1 28.19 25.72 74.68
C MET A 1 26.92 25.26 73.97
N ARG A 2 26.50 23.98 74.06
CA ARG A 2 25.53 23.44 75.05
C ARG A 2 24.25 24.32 75.08
N SER A 3 23.01 23.85 74.89
CA SER A 3 22.40 22.52 74.95
C SER A 3 21.01 22.52 74.29
N LEU A 4 20.47 21.30 74.16
CA LEU A 4 19.14 20.82 73.75
C LEU A 4 17.88 21.59 74.24
N GLU A 5 16.77 21.20 73.61
CA GLU A 5 15.37 20.99 74.09
C GLU A 5 14.41 21.71 73.09
N ALA A 6 13.39 21.10 72.47
CA ALA A 6 12.65 19.91 72.82
C ALA A 6 12.07 19.22 71.58
N VAL A 7 12.02 17.90 71.72
CA VAL A 7 11.36 16.89 70.88
C VAL A 7 9.84 17.08 70.90
N LEU A 8 9.17 16.97 69.75
CA LEU A 8 7.98 16.10 69.65
C LEU A 8 7.65 15.74 68.19
N VAL A 9 7.92 14.48 67.87
CA VAL A 9 7.36 13.71 66.74
C VAL A 9 6.03 13.10 67.24
N PRO A 10 4.95 13.05 66.45
CA PRO A 10 4.62 11.83 65.67
C PRO A 10 4.18 12.17 64.24
N ILE A 11 4.76 11.52 63.22
CA ILE A 11 4.26 10.26 62.64
C ILE A 11 2.82 10.40 62.12
N LEU A 12 2.68 10.64 60.81
CA LEU A 12 1.64 9.97 60.04
C LEU A 12 2.19 9.55 58.68
N LEU A 13 2.39 8.24 58.58
CA LEU A 13 2.73 7.49 57.38
C LEU A 13 1.50 7.46 56.47
N VAL A 14 1.55 8.09 55.29
CA VAL A 14 0.58 7.81 54.21
C VAL A 14 1.33 7.61 52.91
N LEU A 15 1.46 6.33 52.58
CA LEU A 15 1.80 5.75 51.30
C LEU A 15 0.83 6.26 50.23
N SER A 16 1.32 6.85 49.14
CA SER A 16 0.51 7.12 47.94
C SER A 16 1.35 6.93 46.68
N MET A 17 1.51 5.66 46.35
CA MET A 17 1.37 5.07 45.02
C MET A 17 1.56 6.01 43.82
N ALA A 18 2.75 5.94 43.19
CA ALA A 18 2.99 6.49 41.88
C ALA A 18 2.12 5.74 40.85
N ILE A 19 1.08 6.40 40.36
CA ILE A 19 0.31 5.96 39.20
C ILE A 19 1.20 6.16 37.97
N VAL A 20 1.86 5.10 37.53
CA VAL A 20 2.36 5.02 36.16
C VAL A 20 1.13 5.06 35.25
N SER A 21 0.87 6.22 34.62
CA SER A 21 -0.04 6.28 33.49
C SER A 21 0.61 5.54 32.32
N THR A 22 0.39 4.23 32.24
CA THR A 22 0.50 3.52 30.96
C THR A 22 -0.66 3.99 30.10
N ALA A 23 -0.46 5.08 29.35
CA ALA A 23 -1.34 5.36 28.22
C ALA A 23 -1.26 4.14 27.29
N PRO A 24 -2.38 3.50 26.92
CA PRO A 24 -2.33 2.50 25.88
C PRO A 24 -1.87 3.22 24.62
N VAL A 25 -0.68 2.87 24.14
CA VAL A 25 -0.33 3.10 22.74
C VAL A 25 -1.35 2.26 21.99
N THR A 26 -2.45 2.89 21.58
CA THR A 26 -3.28 2.31 20.53
C THR A 26 -2.34 2.19 19.35
N ALA A 27 -1.84 0.96 19.13
CA ALA A 27 -1.33 0.60 17.84
C ALA A 27 -2.46 0.96 16.89
N SER A 28 -2.30 2.05 16.14
CA SER A 28 -3.11 2.29 14.97
C SER A 28 -2.85 1.04 14.14
N ALA A 29 -3.79 0.09 14.18
CA ALA A 29 -3.84 -0.97 13.22
C ALA A 29 -3.85 -0.24 11.89
N ALA A 30 -2.67 -0.12 11.27
CA ALA A 30 -2.55 0.36 9.92
C ALA A 30 -3.50 -0.55 9.18
N ALA A 31 -4.67 0.00 8.81
CA ALA A 31 -5.69 -0.77 8.14
C ALA A 31 -4.95 -1.42 6.98
N VAL A 32 -4.86 -2.75 7.01
CA VAL A 32 -4.57 -3.53 5.82
C VAL A 32 -5.70 -3.16 4.89
N ALA A 33 -5.50 -2.08 4.14
CA ALA A 33 -6.56 -1.41 3.46
C ALA A 33 -6.95 -2.38 2.35
N SER A 34 -8.04 -3.10 2.57
CA SER A 34 -8.59 -4.04 1.61
C SER A 34 -8.81 -3.31 0.29
N VAL A 35 -8.68 -4.04 -0.82
CA VAL A 35 -9.03 -3.52 -2.13
C VAL A 35 -10.54 -3.22 -2.09
N PRO A 36 -10.98 -1.99 -2.38
CA PRO A 36 -12.40 -1.66 -2.32
C PRO A 36 -13.23 -2.52 -3.26
N PRO A 37 -14.48 -2.85 -2.90
CA PRO A 37 -15.35 -3.63 -3.78
C PRO A 37 -15.64 -2.85 -5.07
N ALA A 38 -15.79 -3.58 -6.17
CA ALA A 38 -16.23 -3.04 -7.44
C ALA A 38 -17.66 -2.45 -7.32
N SER A 39 -17.88 -1.28 -7.91
CA SER A 39 -19.15 -0.56 -7.90
C SER A 39 -19.76 -0.38 -9.31
N ALA A 40 -19.08 -0.85 -10.36
CA ALA A 40 -19.52 -0.75 -11.75
C ALA A 40 -19.06 -1.96 -12.58
N PRO A 41 -19.58 -2.19 -13.80
CA PRO A 41 -18.98 -3.12 -14.76
C PRO A 41 -17.63 -2.60 -15.29
N TRP A 42 -16.85 -3.50 -15.90
CA TRP A 42 -15.62 -3.14 -16.60
C TRP A 42 -15.93 -2.40 -17.92
N VAL A 43 -15.19 -1.33 -18.17
CA VAL A 43 -15.27 -0.54 -19.42
C VAL A 43 -13.90 -0.54 -20.07
N PRO A 44 -13.78 -0.88 -21.37
CA PRO A 44 -12.49 -0.83 -22.08
C PRO A 44 -11.86 0.56 -22.05
N ILE A 45 -10.53 0.61 -21.92
CA ILE A 45 -9.80 1.88 -22.05
C ILE A 45 -9.80 2.35 -23.52
N PRO A 46 -9.88 3.66 -23.78
CA PRO A 46 -9.96 4.18 -25.15
C PRO A 46 -8.61 4.12 -25.89
N ASN A 47 -7.49 4.26 -25.18
CA ASN A 47 -6.16 4.28 -25.75
C ASN A 47 -5.14 3.63 -24.80
N ALA A 48 -4.53 2.53 -25.21
CA ALA A 48 -3.53 1.84 -24.41
C ALA A 48 -2.18 2.59 -24.34
N GLU A 49 -1.91 3.47 -25.29
CA GLU A 49 -0.68 4.28 -25.33
C GLU A 49 -0.74 5.53 -24.43
N ASP A 50 -1.88 5.76 -23.78
CA ASP A 50 -2.02 6.88 -22.84
C ASP A 50 -0.95 6.78 -21.73
N PHE A 51 -0.26 7.88 -21.49
CA PHE A 51 0.77 7.99 -20.47
C PHE A 51 0.27 7.57 -19.09
N PHE A 52 -1.00 7.85 -18.76
CA PHE A 52 -1.60 7.44 -17.51
C PHE A 52 -1.59 5.91 -17.35
N PHE A 53 -2.06 5.15 -18.34
CA PHE A 53 -2.07 3.67 -18.24
C PHE A 53 -0.66 3.09 -18.26
N ARG A 54 0.29 3.71 -18.97
CA ARG A 54 1.71 3.35 -18.91
C ARG A 54 2.30 3.57 -17.51
N GLN A 55 1.90 4.63 -16.80
CA GLN A 55 2.31 4.83 -15.41
C GLN A 55 1.72 3.79 -14.48
N VAL A 56 0.43 3.46 -14.63
CA VAL A 56 -0.22 2.38 -13.86
C VAL A 56 0.47 1.04 -14.09
N ALA A 57 0.86 0.74 -15.33
CA ALA A 57 1.64 -0.45 -15.67
C ALA A 57 3.04 -0.43 -15.02
N ASN A 58 3.79 0.67 -15.13
CA ASN A 58 5.11 0.78 -14.51
C ASN A 58 5.06 0.67 -12.98
N PHE A 59 4.00 1.19 -12.36
CA PHE A 59 3.77 1.00 -10.93
C PHE A 59 3.65 -0.49 -10.58
N SER A 60 2.89 -1.28 -11.34
CA SER A 60 2.77 -2.71 -11.04
C SER A 60 4.08 -3.48 -11.22
N LEU A 61 4.88 -3.14 -12.24
CA LEU A 61 6.22 -3.71 -12.43
C LEU A 61 7.20 -3.31 -11.32
N LEU A 62 7.14 -2.06 -10.85
CA LEU A 62 7.93 -1.60 -9.71
C LEU A 62 7.61 -2.41 -8.45
N ILE A 63 6.32 -2.58 -8.13
CA ILE A 63 5.90 -3.41 -6.99
C ILE A 63 6.37 -4.86 -7.18
N ARG A 64 6.31 -5.40 -8.39
CA ARG A 64 6.82 -6.75 -8.69
C ARG A 64 8.32 -6.87 -8.37
N ALA A 65 9.12 -5.89 -8.79
CA ALA A 65 10.55 -5.85 -8.50
C ALA A 65 10.83 -5.71 -6.99
N LEU A 66 10.05 -4.89 -6.27
CA LEU A 66 10.25 -4.67 -4.84
C LEU A 66 9.86 -5.88 -3.98
N VAL A 67 8.75 -6.54 -4.31
CA VAL A 67 8.19 -7.64 -3.50
C VAL A 67 8.78 -8.99 -3.88
N PHE A 68 8.95 -9.27 -5.18
CA PHE A 68 9.33 -10.60 -5.69
C PHE A 68 10.74 -10.64 -6.28
N ARG A 69 11.45 -9.50 -6.36
CA ARG A 69 12.77 -9.39 -7.02
C ARG A 69 12.74 -9.82 -8.50
N GLU A 70 11.59 -9.74 -9.13
CA GLU A 70 11.43 -9.93 -10.57
C GLU A 70 11.48 -8.57 -11.27
N TYR A 71 12.56 -8.31 -12.01
CA TYR A 71 12.81 -7.03 -12.67
C TYR A 71 12.34 -7.09 -14.12
N LEU A 72 11.20 -6.45 -14.37
CA LEU A 72 10.55 -6.39 -15.67
C LEU A 72 10.54 -4.94 -16.17
N ASP A 73 10.91 -4.74 -17.42
CA ASP A 73 10.85 -3.45 -18.10
C ASP A 73 9.64 -3.40 -19.02
N LEU A 74 8.80 -2.37 -18.87
CA LEU A 74 7.59 -2.21 -19.69
C LEU A 74 7.98 -2.01 -21.16
N VAL A 75 7.49 -2.88 -22.04
CA VAL A 75 7.58 -2.70 -23.48
C VAL A 75 6.43 -1.80 -23.96
N HIS A 76 5.19 -2.22 -23.69
CA HIS A 76 3.97 -1.41 -23.88
C HIS A 76 2.76 -2.03 -23.18
N VAL A 77 1.69 -1.24 -23.08
CA VAL A 77 0.35 -1.72 -22.68
C VAL A 77 -0.37 -2.18 -23.94
N VAL A 78 -0.83 -3.42 -23.96
CA VAL A 78 -1.53 -4.02 -25.12
C VAL A 78 -2.99 -3.60 -25.14
N SER A 79 -3.65 -3.67 -23.99
CA SER A 79 -5.06 -3.32 -23.81
C SER A 79 -5.38 -3.20 -22.32
N GLY A 80 -6.59 -2.74 -22.01
CA GLY A 80 -7.07 -2.76 -20.65
C GLY A 80 -8.52 -2.37 -20.50
N SER A 81 -8.99 -2.44 -19.26
CA SER A 81 -10.31 -2.01 -18.83
C SER A 81 -10.23 -1.33 -17.47
N VAL A 82 -11.18 -0.43 -17.22
CA VAL A 82 -11.34 0.29 -15.96
C VAL A 82 -12.66 -0.14 -15.32
N GLN A 83 -12.68 -0.22 -13.99
CA GLN A 83 -13.89 -0.50 -13.23
C GLN A 83 -13.92 0.39 -11.98
N ALA A 84 -14.99 1.14 -11.77
CA ALA A 84 -15.16 1.93 -10.56
C ALA A 84 -15.16 0.99 -9.32
N ALA A 85 -14.44 1.39 -8.27
CA ALA A 85 -14.29 0.61 -7.05
C ALA A 85 -14.03 1.52 -5.84
N GLY A 86 -15.03 1.65 -4.96
CA GLY A 86 -14.99 2.60 -3.85
C GLY A 86 -14.75 4.04 -4.31
N ALA A 87 -13.77 4.72 -3.70
CA ALA A 87 -13.39 6.09 -4.05
C ALA A 87 -12.51 6.21 -5.32
N GLY A 88 -12.13 5.09 -5.93
CA GLY A 88 -11.19 5.03 -7.04
C GLY A 88 -11.63 4.06 -8.12
N ASN A 89 -10.65 3.53 -8.85
CA ASN A 89 -10.89 2.57 -9.91
C ASN A 89 -9.91 1.39 -9.82
N ASN A 90 -10.37 0.22 -10.24
CA ASN A 90 -9.52 -0.85 -10.69
C ASN A 90 -9.12 -0.62 -12.15
N TYR A 91 -7.86 -0.88 -12.47
CA TYR A 91 -7.26 -0.81 -13.79
C TYR A 91 -6.72 -2.20 -14.13
N SER A 92 -7.42 -2.91 -15.00
CA SER A 92 -7.00 -4.23 -15.49
C SER A 92 -6.25 -4.04 -16.80
N LEU A 93 -4.93 -4.25 -16.79
CA LEU A 93 -4.06 -3.99 -17.94
C LEU A 93 -3.36 -5.27 -18.39
N LEU A 94 -3.36 -5.48 -19.71
CA LEU A 94 -2.55 -6.49 -20.38
C LEU A 94 -1.26 -5.83 -20.87
N LEU A 95 -0.12 -6.35 -20.45
CA LEU A 95 1.20 -5.76 -20.67
C LEU A 95 2.07 -6.69 -21.51
N ARG A 96 2.98 -6.11 -22.30
CA ARG A 96 4.23 -6.76 -22.70
C ARG A 96 5.37 -6.18 -21.88
N ALA A 97 6.17 -7.04 -21.27
CA ALA A 97 7.31 -6.63 -20.47
C ALA A 97 8.51 -7.56 -20.73
N ALA A 98 9.71 -6.98 -20.72
CA ALA A 98 10.96 -7.70 -20.91
C ALA A 98 11.60 -8.01 -19.56
N ASP A 99 12.05 -9.24 -19.36
CA ASP A 99 12.91 -9.59 -18.23
C ASP A 99 14.26 -8.89 -18.38
N ARG A 100 14.66 -8.12 -17.37
CA ARG A 100 15.89 -7.33 -17.41
C ARG A 100 17.16 -8.18 -17.46
N THR A 101 17.10 -9.43 -17.01
CA THR A 101 18.24 -10.33 -16.91
C THR A 101 18.59 -10.97 -18.25
N ASN A 102 17.59 -11.36 -19.04
CA ASN A 102 17.79 -12.12 -20.29
C ASN A 102 17.11 -11.51 -21.52
N GLY A 103 16.37 -10.40 -21.36
CA GLY A 103 15.66 -9.71 -22.43
C GLY A 103 14.41 -10.44 -22.95
N ALA A 104 14.03 -11.58 -22.37
CA ALA A 104 12.87 -12.33 -22.80
C ALA A 104 11.59 -11.52 -22.57
N VAL A 105 10.80 -11.36 -23.63
CA VAL A 105 9.53 -10.62 -23.55
C VAL A 105 8.40 -11.58 -23.23
N GLY A 106 7.68 -11.29 -22.15
CA GLY A 106 6.47 -12.01 -21.74
C GLY A 106 5.22 -11.13 -21.78
N ARG A 107 4.07 -11.79 -21.71
CA ARG A 107 2.75 -11.15 -21.58
C ARG A 107 2.22 -11.30 -20.16
N TYR A 108 1.71 -10.22 -19.59
CA TYR A 108 1.30 -10.15 -18.19
C TYR A 108 -0.04 -9.47 -18.04
N GLN A 109 -0.91 -10.00 -17.19
CA GLN A 109 -2.12 -9.33 -16.75
C GLN A 109 -1.89 -8.76 -15.35
N THR A 110 -2.23 -7.50 -15.16
CA THR A 110 -2.22 -6.86 -13.85
C THR A 110 -3.56 -6.21 -13.56
N VAL A 111 -3.94 -6.18 -12.28
CA VAL A 111 -5.01 -5.32 -11.78
C VAL A 111 -4.41 -4.41 -10.72
N VAL A 112 -4.58 -3.11 -10.90
CA VAL A 112 -4.12 -2.06 -9.98
C VAL A 112 -5.32 -1.26 -9.52
N TRP A 113 -5.43 -0.96 -8.23
CA TRP A 113 -6.41 -0.03 -7.69
C TRP A 113 -5.77 1.30 -7.33
N GLY A 114 -6.46 2.40 -7.59
CA GLY A 114 -6.02 3.72 -7.16
C GLY A 114 -7.05 4.84 -7.36
N VAL A 115 -6.78 5.98 -6.74
CA VAL A 115 -7.56 7.22 -6.88
C VAL A 115 -6.68 8.26 -7.59
N PRO A 116 -6.92 8.55 -8.88
CA PRO A 116 -6.14 9.54 -9.62
C PRO A 116 -6.11 10.91 -8.93
N GLY A 117 -4.93 11.51 -8.82
CA GLY A 117 -4.75 12.84 -8.24
C GLY A 117 -4.90 12.92 -6.72
N SER A 118 -5.26 11.84 -6.04
CA SER A 118 -5.38 11.86 -4.58
C SER A 118 -4.03 11.70 -3.88
N ARG A 119 -3.86 12.43 -2.78
CA ARG A 119 -2.77 12.24 -1.81
C ARG A 119 -3.21 11.44 -0.58
N ASP A 120 -4.51 11.22 -0.42
CA ASP A 120 -5.12 10.56 0.73
C ASP A 120 -5.18 9.04 0.55
N TRP A 121 -5.03 8.58 -0.69
CA TRP A 121 -5.14 7.16 -1.07
C TRP A 121 -3.86 6.64 -1.72
N THR A 122 -3.34 5.56 -1.17
CA THR A 122 -2.21 4.83 -1.74
C THR A 122 -2.67 3.88 -2.84
N TRP A 123 -1.94 3.88 -3.95
CA TRP A 123 -2.12 2.92 -5.06
C TRP A 123 -1.74 1.49 -4.63
N LYS A 124 -2.43 0.49 -5.17
CA LYS A 124 -2.26 -0.92 -4.78
C LYS A 124 -2.24 -1.83 -5.98
N VAL A 125 -1.31 -2.78 -6.02
CA VAL A 125 -1.40 -3.91 -6.96
C VAL A 125 -2.31 -4.95 -6.35
N VAL A 126 -3.43 -5.22 -7.01
CA VAL A 126 -4.44 -6.22 -6.60
C VAL A 126 -4.02 -7.59 -7.09
N SER A 127 -3.58 -7.69 -8.35
CA SER A 127 -3.08 -8.92 -8.93
C SER A 127 -2.03 -8.66 -10.00
N PHE A 128 -1.16 -9.64 -10.19
CA PHE A 128 -0.16 -9.66 -11.24
C PHE A 128 0.14 -11.10 -11.63
N GLN A 129 -0.01 -11.44 -12.91
CA GLN A 129 0.17 -12.80 -13.41
C GLN A 129 0.75 -12.79 -14.82
N ARG A 130 1.66 -13.72 -15.11
CA ARG A 130 2.06 -14.03 -16.49
C ARG A 130 0.90 -14.74 -17.19
N VAL A 131 0.64 -14.42 -18.44
CA VAL A 131 -0.41 -15.04 -19.26
C VAL A 131 0.19 -15.64 -20.52
N ALA A 132 -0.44 -16.67 -21.08
CA ALA A 132 0.00 -17.27 -22.34
C ALA A 132 -0.03 -16.24 -23.47
N ASP A 133 0.93 -16.32 -24.39
CA ASP A 133 0.86 -15.58 -25.65
C ASP A 133 -0.30 -16.14 -26.48
N LYS A 134 -1.05 -15.27 -27.15
CA LYS A 134 -2.07 -15.74 -28.11
C LYS A 134 -1.32 -16.18 -29.37
N ASN A 135 -1.48 -17.46 -29.73
CA ASN A 135 -1.05 -18.01 -31.03
C ASN A 135 -1.72 -17.26 -32.19
#